data_AF-A0A1Y4N2D1-F1
#
_entry.id   AF-A0A1Y4N2D1-F1
#
_cell.length_a   1.000
_cell.length_b   1.000
_cell.length_c   1.000
_cell.angle_alpha   90.00
_cell.angle_beta   90.00
_cell.angle_gamma   90.00
#
_symmetry.space_group_name_H-M   'P 1'
#
loop_
_entity.id
_entity.type
_entity.pdbx_description
1 polymer ?
#
loop_
_entity_poly.entity_id
_entity_poly.type
_entity_poly.pdbx_seq_one_letter_code
_entity_poly.pdbx_strand_id
1 'polypeptide(L)'
;MLNLPVLDDQRFEDIVTEAKKRIPQLCAEWTDFNEHDPGITLIELFAWYKQMQQYHLDQITADHLRMFLKLMGIVPEPVRETRANLLAAGKGIQEPFACGERLYSAGGVVFELEESWNPGHVRLCAAYAGRNERPDDITGLLNQWKVFYTLTREETLYLGFSFSGAKTDLELWVEIDDRHPSPRNRPAGPDDPPPRIFVIEAMDGARRPGTGAAG
;
A
#
# COMPACT_ATOMS: atom_id res chain seq x y z
N MET A 1 -11.08 -14.15 16.95
CA MET A 1 -9.70 -14.37 17.44
C MET A 1 -9.54 -15.84 17.75
N LEU A 2 -8.46 -16.47 17.29
CA LEU A 2 -8.12 -17.84 17.71
C LEU A 2 -7.68 -17.80 19.17
N ASN A 3 -8.22 -18.70 19.99
CA ASN A 3 -7.78 -18.86 21.38
C ASN A 3 -6.59 -19.82 21.39
N LEU A 4 -5.39 -19.31 21.64
CA LEU A 4 -4.18 -20.13 21.71
C LEU A 4 -4.03 -20.72 23.12
N PRO A 5 -3.71 -22.01 23.26
CA PRO A 5 -3.36 -22.57 24.56
C PRO A 5 -2.06 -21.93 25.07
N VAL A 6 -1.96 -21.72 26.38
CA VAL A 6 -0.71 -21.36 27.06
C VAL A 6 0.05 -22.67 27.30
N LEU A 7 1.23 -22.83 26.71
CA LEU A 7 2.09 -24.00 26.88
C LEU A 7 3.16 -23.78 27.97
N ASP A 8 3.48 -22.53 28.30
CA ASP A 8 4.28 -22.15 29.47
C ASP A 8 3.38 -21.91 30.68
N ASP A 9 2.93 -23.00 31.28
CA ASP A 9 1.94 -23.01 32.36
C ASP A 9 2.53 -23.30 33.75
N GLN A 10 3.84 -23.49 33.86
CA GLN A 10 4.50 -23.87 35.12
C GLN A 10 5.73 -23.00 35.40
N ARG A 11 5.81 -22.45 36.61
CA ARG A 11 7.03 -21.76 37.07
C ARG A 11 8.00 -22.75 37.69
N PHE A 12 9.27 -22.34 37.78
CA PHE A 12 10.33 -23.10 38.47
C PHE A 12 9.87 -23.72 39.80
N GLU A 13 9.27 -22.91 40.68
CA GLU A 13 8.81 -23.35 42.00
C GLU A 13 7.74 -24.43 41.92
N ASP A 14 6.83 -24.33 40.95
CA ASP A 14 5.79 -25.34 40.71
C ASP A 14 6.41 -26.68 40.31
N ILE A 15 7.41 -26.63 39.42
CA ILE A 15 8.13 -27.81 38.92
C ILE A 15 8.91 -28.49 40.05
N VAL A 16 9.66 -27.72 40.85
CA VAL A 16 10.42 -28.24 41.99
C VAL A 16 9.49 -28.83 43.04
N THR A 17 8.39 -28.14 43.36
CA THR A 17 7.41 -28.60 44.35
C THR A 17 6.76 -29.91 43.92
N GLU A 18 6.34 -30.00 42.66
CA GLU A 18 5.74 -31.20 42.09
C GLU A 18 6.73 -32.38 42.05
N ALA A 19 8.00 -32.11 41.71
CA ALA A 19 9.06 -33.12 41.75
C ALA A 19 9.30 -33.64 43.17
N LYS A 20 9.44 -32.73 44.17
CA LYS A 20 9.63 -33.10 45.58
C LYS A 20 8.46 -33.94 46.12
N LYS A 21 7.22 -33.61 45.76
CA LYS A 21 6.02 -34.38 46.15
C LYS A 21 6.04 -35.83 45.65
N ARG A 22 6.74 -36.11 44.54
CA ARG A 22 6.83 -37.46 43.96
C ARG A 22 7.93 -38.30 44.58
N ILE A 23 8.94 -37.70 45.21
CA ILE A 23 10.09 -38.43 45.77
C ILE A 23 9.65 -39.57 46.72
N PRO A 24 8.75 -39.37 47.71
CA PRO A 24 8.36 -40.43 48.63
C PRO A 24 7.70 -41.65 47.95
N GLN A 25 7.06 -41.44 46.80
CA GLN A 25 6.42 -42.50 46.03
C GLN A 25 7.41 -43.26 45.14
N LEU A 26 8.41 -42.56 44.61
CA LEU A 26 9.40 -43.11 43.67
C LEU A 26 10.62 -43.73 44.37
N CYS A 27 11.05 -43.14 45.47
CA CYS A 27 12.22 -43.54 46.23
C CYS A 27 11.99 -43.28 47.72
N ALA A 28 11.35 -44.22 48.41
CA ALA A 28 11.03 -44.10 49.83
C ALA A 28 12.28 -44.03 50.74
N GLU A 29 13.44 -44.50 50.25
CA GLU A 29 14.73 -44.44 50.96
C GLU A 29 15.34 -43.03 50.96
N TRP A 30 14.91 -42.16 50.04
CA TRP A 30 15.38 -40.78 49.99
C TRP A 30 14.57 -39.93 50.95
N THR A 31 15.16 -39.57 52.10
CA THR A 31 14.48 -38.88 53.20
C THR A 31 14.94 -37.44 53.43
N ASP A 32 16.06 -37.04 52.83
CA ASP A 32 16.58 -35.67 52.93
C ASP A 32 16.06 -34.83 51.76
N PHE A 33 15.31 -33.77 52.05
CA PHE A 33 14.74 -32.86 51.04
C PHE A 33 15.23 -31.42 51.18
N ASN A 34 16.33 -31.23 51.91
CA ASN A 34 16.93 -29.93 52.15
C ASN A 34 17.73 -29.43 50.94
N GLU A 35 18.01 -28.12 50.90
CA GLU A 35 18.74 -27.47 49.80
C GLU A 35 20.19 -27.97 49.62
N HIS A 36 20.79 -28.51 50.68
CA HIS A 36 22.15 -29.05 50.64
C HIS A 36 22.22 -30.47 50.09
N ASP A 37 21.07 -31.14 49.88
CA ASP A 37 21.02 -32.45 49.27
C ASP A 37 21.35 -32.33 47.77
N PRO A 38 22.39 -33.03 47.27
CA PRO A 38 22.80 -32.93 45.87
C PRO A 38 21.73 -33.43 44.88
N GLY A 39 20.87 -34.36 45.29
CA GLY A 39 19.71 -34.79 44.51
C GLY A 39 18.65 -33.70 44.39
N ILE A 40 18.44 -32.90 45.44
CA ILE A 40 17.58 -31.70 45.36
C ILE A 40 18.19 -30.66 44.42
N THR A 41 19.51 -30.45 44.49
CA THR A 41 20.22 -29.57 43.52
C THR A 41 20.03 -30.03 42.07
N LEU A 42 20.06 -31.35 41.81
CA LEU A 42 19.79 -31.89 40.47
C LEU A 42 18.35 -31.63 40.03
N ILE A 43 17.37 -31.81 40.92
CA ILE A 43 15.96 -31.49 40.63
C ILE A 43 15.81 -30.02 40.25
N GLU A 44 16.45 -29.11 40.98
CA GLU A 44 16.43 -27.68 40.69
C GLU A 44 17.07 -27.37 39.32
N LEU A 45 18.22 -27.96 39.01
CA LEU A 45 18.86 -27.80 37.69
C LEU A 45 17.93 -28.25 36.55
N PHE A 46 17.30 -29.42 36.69
CA PHE A 46 16.36 -29.92 35.67
C PHE A 46 15.07 -29.10 35.62
N ALA A 47 14.59 -28.56 36.74
CA ALA A 47 13.45 -27.66 36.77
C ALA A 47 13.73 -26.37 35.99
N TRP A 48 14.91 -25.78 36.18
CA TRP A 48 15.36 -24.62 35.40
C TRP A 48 15.46 -24.96 33.91
N TYR A 49 16.06 -26.10 33.56
CA TYR A 49 16.18 -26.53 32.16
C TYR A 49 14.80 -26.71 31.51
N LYS A 50 13.87 -27.39 32.20
CA LYS A 50 12.48 -27.56 31.73
C LYS A 50 11.78 -26.22 31.51
N GLN A 51 11.90 -25.29 32.45
CA GLN A 51 11.28 -23.97 32.34
C GLN A 51 11.81 -23.21 31.11
N MET A 52 13.11 -23.30 30.83
CA MET A 52 13.68 -22.66 29.63
C MET A 52 13.12 -23.26 28.33
N GLN A 53 12.87 -24.58 28.30
CA GLN A 53 12.22 -25.22 27.14
C GLN A 53 10.76 -24.79 26.98
N GLN A 54 10.00 -24.69 28.08
CA GLN A 54 8.61 -24.22 28.05
C GLN A 54 8.49 -22.78 27.53
N TYR A 55 9.36 -21.90 27.99
CA TYR A 55 9.44 -20.53 27.48
C TYR A 55 9.58 -20.47 25.95
N HIS A 56 10.38 -21.36 25.35
CA HIS A 56 10.55 -21.39 23.90
C HIS A 56 9.36 -21.99 23.15
N LEU A 57 8.57 -22.88 23.78
CA LEU A 57 7.39 -23.50 23.15
C LEU A 57 6.26 -22.49 22.92
N ASP A 58 6.12 -21.49 23.81
CA ASP A 58 5.12 -20.43 23.66
C ASP A 58 5.48 -19.36 22.63
N GLN A 59 6.66 -19.45 22.00
CA GLN A 59 7.09 -18.45 21.03
C GLN A 59 6.76 -18.82 19.58
N ILE A 60 5.80 -18.09 19.02
CA ILE A 60 5.61 -18.02 17.58
C ILE A 60 6.49 -16.88 17.03
N THR A 61 7.60 -17.23 16.39
CA THR A 61 8.52 -16.27 15.77
C THR A 61 8.04 -15.83 14.39
N ALA A 62 8.65 -14.77 13.86
CA ALA A 62 8.41 -14.34 12.48
C ALA A 62 8.73 -15.43 11.45
N ASP A 63 9.69 -16.32 11.75
CA ASP A 63 10.06 -17.41 10.86
C ASP A 63 9.03 -18.53 10.85
N HIS A 64 8.40 -18.83 12.00
CA HIS A 64 7.24 -19.72 12.06
C HIS A 64 6.11 -19.19 11.17
N LEU A 65 5.79 -17.89 11.28
CA LEU A 65 4.77 -17.25 10.44
C LEU A 65 5.12 -17.32 8.94
N ARG A 66 6.37 -17.02 8.56
CA ARG A 66 6.83 -17.15 7.17
C ARG A 66 6.68 -18.57 6.64
N MET A 67 7.01 -19.57 7.45
CA MET A 67 6.86 -20.97 7.06
C MET A 67 5.39 -21.36 6.88
N PHE A 68 4.50 -20.92 7.78
CA PHE A 68 3.06 -21.15 7.63
C PHE A 68 2.50 -20.50 6.36
N LEU A 69 2.90 -19.25 6.07
CA LEU A 69 2.54 -18.59 4.81
C LEU A 69 3.03 -19.38 3.60
N LYS A 70 4.29 -19.84 3.63
CA LYS A 70 4.87 -20.67 2.57
C LYS A 70 4.11 -21.98 2.36
N LEU A 71 3.68 -22.65 3.44
CA LEU A 71 2.88 -23.89 3.36
C LEU A 71 1.50 -23.66 2.74
N MET A 72 0.93 -22.47 2.89
CA MET A 72 -0.31 -22.06 2.22
C MET A 72 -0.09 -21.63 0.76
N GLY A 73 1.14 -21.73 0.24
CA GLY A 73 1.50 -21.26 -1.11
C GLY A 73 1.60 -19.73 -1.21
N ILE A 74 1.56 -19.01 -0.09
CA ILE A 74 1.73 -17.56 -0.07
C ILE A 74 3.23 -17.27 -0.13
N VAL A 75 3.63 -16.59 -1.19
CA VAL A 75 5.00 -16.09 -1.37
C VAL A 75 5.02 -14.58 -1.10
N PRO A 76 6.09 -14.04 -0.50
CA PRO A 76 6.28 -12.60 -0.43
C PRO A 76 6.19 -11.99 -1.82
N GLU A 77 5.50 -10.87 -1.96
CA GLU A 77 5.49 -10.15 -3.23
C GLU A 77 6.92 -9.73 -3.60
N PRO A 78 7.33 -9.89 -4.88
CA PRO A 78 8.62 -9.40 -5.31
C PRO A 78 8.70 -7.90 -5.12
N VAL A 79 9.92 -7.39 -4.92
CA VAL A 79 10.16 -5.94 -4.97
C VAL A 79 9.70 -5.44 -6.33
N ARG A 80 8.77 -4.49 -6.33
CA ARG A 80 8.30 -3.84 -7.56
C ARG A 80 9.08 -2.55 -7.77
N GLU A 81 9.46 -2.30 -9.01
CA GLU A 81 9.92 -0.99 -9.44
C GLU A 81 8.89 0.09 -9.06
N THR A 82 9.38 1.23 -8.59
CA THR A 82 8.53 2.40 -8.36
C THR A 82 8.58 3.26 -9.61
N ARG A 83 7.41 3.55 -10.17
CA ARG A 83 7.25 4.50 -11.26
C ARG A 83 6.77 5.83 -10.70
N ALA A 84 7.26 6.92 -11.28
CA ALA A 84 6.89 8.27 -10.87
C ALA A 84 6.76 9.15 -12.11
N ASN A 85 5.85 10.11 -12.03
CA ASN A 85 5.49 10.96 -13.14
C ASN A 85 6.39 12.18 -13.05
N LEU A 86 7.06 12.51 -14.16
CA LEU A 86 7.84 13.74 -14.22
C LEU A 86 6.98 14.85 -14.82
N LEU A 87 6.88 15.95 -14.09
CA LEU A 87 6.36 17.19 -14.65
C LEU A 87 7.46 18.24 -14.71
N ALA A 88 7.77 18.69 -15.92
CA ALA A 88 8.62 19.85 -16.16
C ALA A 88 7.88 21.14 -15.75
N ALA A 89 8.11 21.63 -14.52
CA ALA A 89 7.59 22.91 -14.05
C ALA A 89 8.68 24.00 -14.11
N GLY A 90 8.37 25.14 -14.76
CA GLY A 90 9.24 26.32 -14.80
C GLY A 90 9.60 26.82 -16.20
N LYS A 91 10.55 27.76 -16.29
CA LYS A 91 11.03 28.36 -17.55
C LYS A 91 12.19 27.59 -18.22
N GLY A 92 12.64 26.48 -17.65
CA GLY A 92 14.04 26.04 -17.80
C GLY A 92 14.30 24.77 -18.61
N ILE A 93 13.28 24.02 -19.01
CA ILE A 93 13.51 22.77 -19.76
C ILE A 93 13.18 23.02 -21.23
N GLN A 94 14.23 23.28 -22.01
CA GLN A 94 14.17 23.49 -23.46
C GLN A 94 14.78 22.33 -24.24
N GLU A 95 15.49 21.43 -23.57
CA GLU A 95 16.14 20.28 -24.18
C GLU A 95 15.28 19.01 -23.99
N PRO A 96 15.20 18.13 -25.00
CA PRO A 96 14.57 16.82 -24.87
C PRO A 96 15.41 15.89 -24.00
N PHE A 97 14.72 14.99 -23.31
CA PHE A 97 15.33 13.89 -22.58
C PHE A 97 15.15 12.59 -23.36
N ALA A 98 16.19 11.78 -23.45
CA ALA A 98 16.10 10.46 -24.06
C ALA A 98 15.57 9.40 -23.08
N CYS A 99 14.99 8.34 -23.63
CA CYS A 99 14.77 7.09 -22.91
C CYS A 99 16.09 6.61 -22.31
N GLY A 100 16.06 6.17 -21.05
CA GLY A 100 17.23 5.71 -20.31
C GLY A 100 17.97 6.81 -19.55
N GLU A 101 17.58 8.08 -19.69
CA GLU A 101 18.21 9.16 -18.94
C GLU A 101 17.90 9.07 -17.44
N ARG A 102 18.93 9.34 -16.63
CA ARG A 102 18.87 9.22 -15.17
C ARG A 102 18.49 10.53 -14.51
N LEU A 103 17.41 10.49 -13.76
CA LEU A 103 16.89 11.61 -12.98
C LEU A 103 17.10 11.33 -11.50
N TYR A 104 17.49 12.36 -10.75
CA TYR A 104 17.78 12.24 -9.34
C TYR A 104 16.72 12.99 -8.54
N SER A 105 16.03 12.28 -7.66
CA SER A 105 15.12 12.94 -6.71
C SER A 105 15.92 13.74 -5.67
N ALA A 106 15.26 14.68 -5.00
CA ALA A 106 15.88 15.44 -3.90
C ALA A 106 16.40 14.53 -2.76
N GLY A 107 15.84 13.32 -2.61
CA GLY A 107 16.28 12.31 -1.67
C GLY A 107 17.39 11.39 -2.18
N GLY A 108 17.94 11.63 -3.37
CA GLY A 108 19.02 10.83 -3.96
C GLY A 108 18.57 9.51 -4.61
N VAL A 109 17.27 9.27 -4.74
CA VAL A 109 16.74 8.12 -5.48
C VAL A 109 16.89 8.37 -6.97
N VAL A 110 17.46 7.41 -7.68
CA VAL A 110 17.66 7.46 -9.12
C VAL A 110 16.45 6.85 -9.82
N PHE A 111 15.90 7.59 -10.76
CA PHE A 111 14.88 7.13 -11.71
C PHE A 111 15.48 7.13 -13.11
N GLU A 112 14.93 6.29 -13.98
CA GLU A 112 15.30 6.21 -15.39
C GLU A 112 14.05 6.52 -16.21
N LEU A 113 14.19 7.39 -17.22
CA LEU A 113 13.07 7.68 -18.12
C LEU A 113 12.75 6.46 -18.99
N GLU A 114 11.51 5.98 -18.91
CA GLU A 114 11.07 4.83 -19.69
C GLU A 114 10.92 5.14 -21.17
N GLU A 115 10.68 6.40 -21.50
CA GLU A 115 10.48 6.88 -22.86
C GLU A 115 11.16 8.23 -23.07
N SER A 116 11.38 8.58 -24.34
CA SER A 116 11.97 9.88 -24.67
C SER A 116 10.89 10.96 -24.52
N TRP A 117 11.25 12.08 -23.90
CA TRP A 117 10.36 13.20 -23.68
C TRP A 117 10.89 14.45 -24.36
N ASN A 118 10.04 15.11 -25.14
CA ASN A 118 10.38 16.37 -25.81
C ASN A 118 9.69 17.55 -25.11
N PRO A 119 10.38 18.68 -24.92
CA PRO A 119 9.78 19.90 -24.37
C PRO A 119 8.82 20.51 -25.40
N GLY A 120 7.55 20.10 -25.33
CA GLY A 120 6.43 20.86 -25.87
C GLY A 120 5.76 21.63 -24.73
N HIS A 121 5.49 22.94 -24.91
CA HIS A 121 4.68 23.65 -23.92
C HIS A 121 3.20 23.33 -24.15
N VAL A 122 2.72 22.28 -23.50
CA VAL A 122 1.29 22.08 -23.25
C VAL A 122 0.95 22.79 -21.95
N ARG A 123 -0.05 23.66 -21.97
CA ARG A 123 -0.57 24.31 -20.76
C ARG A 123 -2.07 24.09 -20.68
N LEU A 124 -2.51 23.46 -19.59
CA LEU A 124 -3.90 23.46 -19.18
C LEU A 124 -4.30 24.90 -18.83
N CYS A 125 -5.20 25.48 -19.62
CA CYS A 125 -5.57 26.90 -19.53
C CYS A 125 -7.04 27.14 -19.22
N ALA A 126 -7.90 26.14 -19.37
CA ALA A 126 -9.31 26.24 -19.03
C ALA A 126 -9.85 24.92 -18.47
N ALA A 127 -10.83 25.01 -17.59
CA ALA A 127 -11.60 23.88 -17.12
C ALA A 127 -13.07 24.28 -17.00
N TYR A 128 -13.97 23.46 -17.53
CA TYR A 128 -15.41 23.64 -17.41
C TYR A 128 -16.05 22.34 -16.93
N ALA A 129 -17.09 22.42 -16.11
CA ALA A 129 -17.80 21.22 -15.67
C ALA A 129 -19.31 21.46 -15.65
N GLY A 130 -20.09 20.44 -15.99
CA GLY A 130 -21.54 20.52 -15.92
C GLY A 130 -22.25 19.37 -16.61
N ARG A 131 -23.59 19.35 -16.48
CA ARG A 131 -24.47 18.30 -17.02
C ARG A 131 -25.07 18.62 -18.40
N ASN A 132 -25.01 19.88 -18.84
CA ASN A 132 -25.78 20.39 -19.98
C ASN A 132 -24.91 21.11 -21.03
N GLU A 133 -25.53 21.56 -22.13
CA GLU A 133 -24.94 22.42 -23.19
C GLU A 133 -24.41 23.77 -22.69
N ARG A 134 -24.31 24.06 -21.40
CA ARG A 134 -23.64 25.24 -20.85
C ARG A 134 -22.93 24.84 -19.57
N PRO A 135 -21.67 24.40 -19.64
CA PRO A 135 -20.92 24.02 -18.46
C PRO A 135 -20.48 25.26 -17.69
N ASP A 136 -20.34 25.12 -16.37
CA ASP A 136 -19.85 26.15 -15.49
C ASP A 136 -18.34 26.34 -15.69
N ASP A 137 -17.88 27.59 -15.73
CA ASP A 137 -16.46 27.91 -15.82
C ASP A 137 -15.80 27.72 -14.45
N ILE A 138 -15.00 26.66 -14.36
CA ILE A 138 -14.22 26.32 -13.17
C ILE A 138 -12.72 26.58 -13.38
N THR A 139 -12.34 27.37 -14.40
CA THR A 139 -10.95 27.71 -14.71
C THR A 139 -10.22 28.35 -13.52
N GLY A 140 -10.95 29.03 -12.64
CA GLY A 140 -10.40 29.58 -11.39
C GLY A 140 -9.90 28.52 -10.39
N LEU A 141 -10.28 27.24 -10.56
CA LEU A 141 -9.80 26.11 -9.74
C LEU A 141 -8.49 25.51 -10.26
N LEU A 142 -7.97 25.98 -11.40
CA LEU A 142 -6.70 25.52 -11.93
C LEU A 142 -5.56 25.90 -10.96
N ASN A 143 -4.81 24.89 -10.51
CA ASN A 143 -3.60 25.09 -9.73
C ASN A 143 -2.39 24.70 -10.58
N GLN A 144 -1.87 25.69 -11.32
CA GLN A 144 -0.78 25.56 -12.30
C GLN A 144 -1.10 24.58 -13.44
N TRP A 145 -0.99 23.28 -13.21
CA TRP A 145 -1.05 22.20 -14.20
C TRP A 145 -2.08 21.12 -13.85
N LYS A 146 -2.80 21.28 -12.74
CA LYS A 146 -3.82 20.33 -12.28
C LYS A 146 -5.11 21.03 -11.90
N VAL A 147 -6.21 20.29 -11.98
CA VAL A 147 -7.53 20.66 -11.47
C VAL A 147 -8.03 19.55 -10.56
N PHE A 148 -8.54 19.90 -9.38
CA PHE A 148 -9.21 18.96 -8.50
C PHE A 148 -10.71 19.12 -8.69
N TYR A 149 -11.38 18.05 -9.11
CA TYR A 149 -12.81 18.08 -9.35
C TYR A 149 -13.45 16.72 -9.04
N THR A 150 -14.62 16.75 -8.39
CA THR A 150 -15.41 15.55 -8.11
C THR A 150 -16.47 15.40 -9.19
N LEU A 151 -16.29 14.44 -10.10
CA LEU A 151 -17.27 14.12 -11.13
C LEU A 151 -18.42 13.29 -10.56
N THR A 152 -19.65 13.79 -10.69
CA THR A 152 -20.87 13.02 -10.39
C THR A 152 -21.40 12.29 -11.63
N ARG A 153 -22.37 11.39 -11.46
CA ARG A 153 -23.03 10.73 -12.61
C ARG A 153 -23.68 11.80 -13.49
N GLU A 154 -23.46 11.70 -14.81
CA GLU A 154 -23.99 12.59 -15.86
C GLU A 154 -23.29 13.95 -16.00
N GLU A 155 -22.20 14.19 -15.26
CA GLU A 155 -21.37 15.37 -15.46
C GLU A 155 -20.24 15.13 -16.46
N THR A 156 -19.95 16.16 -17.25
CA THR A 156 -18.82 16.18 -18.17
C THR A 156 -17.81 17.24 -17.71
N LEU A 157 -16.53 16.85 -17.64
CA LEU A 157 -15.41 17.76 -17.40
C LEU A 157 -14.75 18.06 -18.74
N TYR A 158 -14.72 19.34 -19.10
CA TYR A 158 -14.03 19.84 -20.27
C TYR A 158 -12.69 20.46 -19.84
N LEU A 159 -11.61 20.05 -20.48
CA LEU A 159 -10.26 20.57 -20.23
C LEU A 159 -9.74 21.27 -21.49
N GLY A 160 -9.34 22.53 -21.35
CA GLY A 160 -8.80 23.34 -22.44
C GLY A 160 -7.28 23.42 -22.36
N PHE A 161 -6.60 23.08 -23.46
CA PHE A 161 -5.15 23.08 -23.55
C PHE A 161 -4.66 24.05 -24.63
N SER A 162 -3.58 24.76 -24.32
CA SER A 162 -2.79 25.55 -25.28
C SER A 162 -1.48 24.85 -25.58
N PHE A 163 -1.08 24.84 -26.85
CA PHE A 163 0.10 24.13 -27.37
C PHE A 163 1.06 25.12 -28.03
N SER A 164 2.36 25.02 -27.77
CA SER A 164 3.40 25.76 -28.48
C SER A 164 4.04 24.89 -29.58
N GLY A 165 3.29 24.52 -30.61
CA GLY A 165 3.82 23.69 -31.71
C GLY A 165 2.73 22.91 -32.45
N ALA A 166 3.14 22.10 -33.42
CA ALA A 166 2.25 21.13 -34.06
C ALA A 166 1.76 20.13 -32.99
N LYS A 167 0.44 19.89 -32.95
CA LYS A 167 -0.15 18.88 -32.06
C LYS A 167 0.38 17.52 -32.48
N THR A 168 1.23 16.90 -31.66
CA THR A 168 1.77 15.57 -31.95
C THR A 168 1.13 14.49 -31.10
N ASP A 169 0.97 14.64 -29.79
CA ASP A 169 0.15 13.76 -28.93
C ASP A 169 -0.05 14.45 -27.56
N LEU A 170 -1.13 14.12 -26.84
CA LEU A 170 -1.41 14.61 -25.48
C LEU A 170 -1.60 13.42 -24.53
N GLU A 171 -0.70 13.29 -23.56
CA GLU A 171 -0.87 12.33 -22.48
C GLU A 171 -1.47 13.02 -21.25
N LEU A 172 -2.53 12.42 -20.70
CA LEU A 172 -3.21 12.92 -19.51
C LEU A 172 -3.09 11.90 -18.39
N TRP A 173 -2.60 12.38 -17.25
CA TRP A 173 -2.45 11.58 -16.05
C TRP A 173 -3.58 11.95 -15.09
N VAL A 174 -4.38 10.95 -14.72
CA VAL A 174 -5.54 11.12 -13.83
C VAL A 174 -5.25 10.39 -12.53
N GLU A 175 -5.13 11.16 -11.45
CA GLU A 175 -5.03 10.62 -10.09
C GLU A 175 -6.43 10.61 -9.45
N ILE A 176 -6.89 9.42 -9.07
CA ILE A 176 -8.17 9.24 -8.38
C ILE A 176 -7.87 9.24 -6.87
N ASP A 177 -8.43 10.21 -6.14
CA ASP A 177 -8.24 10.37 -4.70
C ASP A 177 -9.34 9.63 -3.91
N ASP A 178 -8.95 8.81 -2.95
CA ASP A 178 -9.83 8.05 -2.06
C ASP A 178 -10.47 8.89 -0.94
N ARG A 179 -10.12 10.18 -0.81
CA ARG A 179 -10.71 11.10 0.18
C ARG A 179 -12.24 11.18 0.12
N HIS A 180 -12.84 10.84 -1.02
CA HIS A 180 -14.27 10.61 -1.15
C HIS A 180 -14.50 9.15 -1.53
N PRO A 181 -14.60 8.22 -0.55
CA PRO A 181 -14.69 6.80 -0.83
C PRO A 181 -15.96 6.53 -1.65
N SER A 182 -15.77 6.31 -2.95
CA SER A 182 -16.80 5.72 -3.78
C SER A 182 -16.87 4.24 -3.42
N PRO A 183 -18.07 3.62 -3.34
CA PRO A 183 -18.17 2.18 -3.14
C PRO A 183 -17.31 1.50 -4.22
N ARG A 184 -16.24 0.80 -3.81
CA ARG A 184 -15.47 -0.03 -4.74
C ARG A 184 -16.46 -0.97 -5.42
N ASN A 185 -16.36 -1.11 -6.73
CA ASN A 185 -17.03 -2.22 -7.40
C ASN A 185 -16.58 -3.48 -6.67
N ARG A 186 -17.54 -4.18 -6.06
CA ARG A 186 -17.32 -5.55 -5.61
C ARG A 186 -16.93 -6.35 -6.86
N PRO A 187 -16.20 -7.47 -6.73
CA PRO A 187 -16.04 -8.40 -7.85
C PRO A 187 -17.43 -8.66 -8.42
N ALA A 188 -17.67 -8.25 -9.67
CA ALA A 188 -19.01 -8.04 -10.20
C ALA A 188 -19.87 -9.30 -10.02
N GLY A 189 -20.89 -9.22 -9.16
CA GLY A 189 -22.00 -10.16 -9.18
C GLY A 189 -22.87 -9.92 -10.41
N PRO A 190 -23.74 -10.87 -10.80
CA PRO A 190 -24.62 -10.73 -11.97
C PRO A 190 -25.54 -9.49 -11.94
N ASP A 191 -25.86 -8.99 -10.73
CA ASP A 191 -26.75 -7.85 -10.50
C ASP A 191 -26.01 -6.55 -10.13
N ASP A 192 -24.67 -6.55 -10.08
CA ASP A 192 -23.91 -5.34 -9.74
C ASP A 192 -23.89 -4.35 -10.92
N PRO A 193 -23.99 -3.04 -10.65
CA PRO A 193 -23.87 -2.04 -11.70
C PRO A 193 -22.48 -2.11 -12.35
N PRO A 194 -22.39 -1.98 -13.69
CA PRO A 194 -21.11 -2.06 -14.39
C PRO A 194 -20.15 -0.95 -13.92
N PRO A 195 -18.83 -1.16 -14.06
CA PRO A 195 -17.85 -0.12 -13.78
C PRO A 195 -18.18 1.18 -14.51
N ARG A 196 -17.87 2.31 -13.87
CA ARG A 196 -18.05 3.63 -14.51
C ARG A 196 -17.14 3.68 -15.74
N ILE A 197 -17.75 3.92 -16.91
CA ILE A 197 -17.04 4.14 -18.16
C ILE A 197 -16.86 5.65 -18.31
N PHE A 198 -15.61 6.09 -18.45
CA PHE A 198 -15.31 7.46 -18.86
C PHE A 198 -15.16 7.47 -20.38
N VAL A 199 -15.85 8.39 -21.04
CA VAL A 199 -15.68 8.65 -22.47
C VAL A 199 -14.83 9.89 -22.61
N ILE A 200 -13.73 9.78 -23.36
CA ILE A 200 -12.82 10.89 -23.63
C ILE A 200 -12.97 11.27 -25.09
N GLU A 201 -13.36 12.51 -25.35
CA GLU A 201 -13.53 13.04 -26.69
C GLU A 201 -12.61 14.25 -26.89
N ALA A 202 -11.92 14.29 -28.03
CA ALA A 202 -11.14 15.45 -28.44
C ALA A 202 -12.04 16.42 -29.24
N MET A 203 -12.07 17.68 -28.84
CA MET A 203 -12.81 18.75 -29.55
C MET A 203 -11.85 19.79 -30.12
N ASP A 204 -12.25 20.43 -31.24
CA ASP A 204 -11.48 21.54 -31.80
C ASP A 204 -11.61 22.80 -30.92
N GLY A 205 -10.47 23.45 -30.65
CA GLY A 205 -10.32 24.51 -29.64
C GLY A 205 -11.01 25.84 -30.01
N ALA A 206 -11.56 25.95 -31.23
CA ALA A 206 -12.31 27.13 -31.67
C ALA A 206 -13.74 27.20 -31.08
N ARG A 207 -14.24 26.13 -30.46
CA ARG A 207 -15.57 26.10 -29.83
C ARG A 207 -15.45 26.00 -28.32
N ARG A 208 -16.01 26.98 -27.60
CA ARG A 208 -16.26 26.81 -26.16
C ARG A 208 -17.39 25.80 -26.00
N PRO A 209 -17.29 24.84 -25.06
CA PRO A 209 -18.39 23.93 -24.80
C PRO A 209 -19.64 24.75 -24.45
N GLY A 210 -20.72 24.52 -25.19
CA GLY A 210 -21.98 25.26 -25.07
C GLY A 210 -22.20 26.48 -25.95
N THR A 211 -21.29 26.73 -26.90
CA THR A 211 -21.54 27.65 -28.01
C THR A 211 -22.03 26.88 -29.23
N GLY A 212 -23.28 26.42 -29.17
CA GLY A 212 -23.99 25.96 -30.37
C GLY A 212 -24.26 27.13 -31.30
N ALA A 213 -23.82 27.01 -32.56
CA ALA A 213 -24.35 27.84 -33.63
C ALA A 213 -25.85 27.59 -33.70
N ALA A 214 -26.66 28.64 -33.57
CA ALA A 214 -28.03 28.60 -34.03
C ALA A 214 -28.00 28.30 -35.53
N GLY A 215 -28.45 27.10 -35.90
CA GLY A 215 -28.69 26.66 -37.26
C GLY A 215 -29.99 25.88 -37.28
#